data_AF-A2G1V9-F1
#
_entry.id   AF-A2G1V9-F1
#
_cell.length_a   1.000
_cell.length_b   1.000
_cell.length_c   1.000
_cell.angle_alpha   90.00
_cell.angle_beta   90.00
_cell.angle_gamma   90.00
#
_symmetry.space_group_name_H-M   'P 1'
#
loop_
_entity.id
_entity.type
_entity.pdbx_description
1 polymer ?
#
loop_
_entity_poly.entity_id
_entity_poly.type
_entity_poly.pdbx_seq_one_letter_code
_entity_poly.pdbx_strand_id
1 'polypeptide(L)'
;MDLNFEYIAAHISDYINKENFFDTFDIEDIKTIMKYSRLTADQFVTLLKQSSSTINTKELYNCTRKANITIKNFEEVVSILKSLKKYMKFNIFDGIIDFLKHNEKVINNSANETEIVQDKSKAFQNASENATKYTTTNATNENYHHSQDILAKIAELTESNDFGTVYRFLIELSSKGNHEMISKSIEAGLWKKIAPKEYNWEPDRTVLHFASENGNLRLVRSLIECGCDKEAKNSNGCTPLIYASQNGKLEVVQYLISVGANKEAKNDFGSTPLIWASRNGKLGVVQYLISIGTNKEAKDNSGLTPLKYASQYDQLNIVQYLISVGANKET
;
A
#
# COMPACT_ATOMS: atom_id res chain seq x y z
N MET A 1 -42.09 -16.10 -20.74
CA MET A 1 -41.23 -17.20 -20.28
C MET A 1 -40.14 -16.51 -19.50
N ASP A 2 -40.14 -16.64 -18.17
CA ASP A 2 -39.19 -15.90 -17.34
C ASP A 2 -37.77 -16.39 -17.65
N LEU A 3 -36.88 -15.48 -18.06
CA LEU A 3 -35.49 -15.82 -18.28
C LEU A 3 -34.87 -16.29 -16.97
N ASN A 4 -34.34 -17.51 -16.95
CA ASN A 4 -33.52 -17.97 -15.84
C ASN A 4 -32.11 -17.37 -15.98
N PHE A 5 -31.92 -16.18 -15.42
CA PHE A 5 -30.66 -15.43 -15.52
C PHE A 5 -29.48 -16.13 -14.85
N GLU A 6 -29.71 -16.93 -13.80
CA GLU A 6 -28.65 -17.72 -13.16
C GLU A 6 -28.15 -18.83 -14.08
N TYR A 7 -29.07 -19.52 -14.76
CA TYR A 7 -28.73 -20.53 -15.75
C TYR A 7 -27.97 -19.92 -16.93
N ILE A 8 -28.45 -18.77 -17.45
CA ILE A 8 -27.78 -18.06 -18.55
C ILE A 8 -26.39 -17.59 -18.13
N ALA A 9 -26.24 -17.06 -16.92
CA ALA A 9 -24.95 -16.62 -16.39
C ALA A 9 -23.96 -17.79 -16.22
N ALA A 10 -24.43 -18.98 -15.84
CA ALA A 10 -23.59 -20.18 -15.75
C ALA A 10 -23.11 -20.67 -17.14
N HIS A 11 -23.88 -20.39 -18.20
CA HIS A 11 -23.58 -20.75 -19.59
C HIS A 11 -23.14 -19.54 -20.43
N ILE A 12 -22.74 -18.44 -19.79
CA ILE A 12 -22.39 -17.18 -20.49
C ILE A 12 -21.28 -17.37 -21.52
N SER A 13 -20.37 -18.32 -21.27
CA SER A 13 -19.31 -18.73 -22.19
C SER A 13 -19.82 -19.06 -23.59
N ASP A 14 -20.99 -19.71 -23.70
CA ASP A 14 -21.55 -20.13 -24.99
C ASP A 14 -21.96 -18.93 -25.84
N TYR A 15 -22.48 -17.88 -25.21
CA TYR A 15 -22.87 -16.63 -25.87
C TYR A 15 -21.65 -15.78 -26.23
N ILE A 16 -20.64 -15.74 -25.36
CA ILE A 16 -19.37 -15.06 -25.64
C ILE A 16 -18.68 -15.73 -26.84
N ASN A 17 -18.61 -17.07 -26.86
CA ASN A 17 -17.95 -17.82 -27.93
C ASN A 17 -18.68 -17.71 -29.28
N LYS A 18 -20.00 -17.49 -29.26
CA LYS A 18 -20.82 -17.26 -30.47
C LYS A 18 -20.85 -15.79 -30.92
N GLU A 19 -20.18 -14.90 -30.19
CA GLU A 19 -20.12 -13.46 -30.44
C GLU A 19 -21.48 -12.75 -30.53
N ASN A 20 -22.53 -13.32 -29.94
CA ASN A 20 -23.91 -12.82 -30.08
C ASN A 20 -24.53 -12.34 -28.77
N PHE A 21 -23.75 -12.23 -27.69
CA PHE A 21 -24.28 -11.91 -26.36
C PHE A 21 -25.06 -10.58 -26.33
N PHE A 22 -24.51 -9.53 -26.96
CA PHE A 22 -25.15 -8.21 -27.03
C PHE A 22 -26.27 -8.09 -28.07
N ASP A 23 -26.38 -9.06 -28.98
CA ASP A 23 -27.48 -9.14 -29.95
C ASP A 23 -28.65 -9.99 -29.41
N THR A 24 -28.38 -10.84 -28.41
CA THR A 24 -29.35 -11.79 -27.85
C THR A 24 -30.13 -11.20 -26.69
N PHE A 25 -29.50 -10.37 -25.85
CA PHE A 25 -30.07 -9.85 -24.61
C PHE A 25 -30.15 -8.34 -24.63
N ASP A 26 -31.21 -7.78 -24.05
CA ASP A 26 -31.29 -6.33 -23.84
C ASP A 26 -30.37 -5.86 -22.69
N ILE A 27 -30.25 -4.54 -22.51
CA ILE A 27 -29.32 -3.96 -21.53
C ILE A 27 -29.65 -4.35 -20.08
N GLU A 28 -30.93 -4.46 -19.71
CA GLU A 28 -31.34 -4.80 -18.34
C GLU A 28 -31.21 -6.30 -18.06
N ASP A 29 -31.45 -7.13 -19.06
CA ASP A 29 -31.14 -8.55 -19.04
C ASP A 29 -29.64 -8.77 -18.87
N ILE A 30 -28.80 -8.12 -19.69
CA ILE A 30 -27.33 -8.22 -19.60
C ILE A 30 -26.85 -7.83 -18.20
N LYS A 31 -27.35 -6.73 -17.66
CA LYS A 31 -27.01 -6.25 -16.32
C LYS A 31 -27.36 -7.27 -15.23
N THR A 32 -28.48 -7.97 -15.40
CA THR A 32 -28.90 -9.03 -14.47
C THR A 32 -28.04 -10.26 -14.63
N ILE A 33 -27.78 -10.71 -15.86
CA ILE A 33 -26.87 -11.84 -16.16
C ILE A 33 -25.48 -11.58 -15.58
N MET A 34 -24.94 -10.37 -15.77
CA MET A 34 -23.61 -9.98 -15.29
C MET A 34 -23.46 -10.12 -13.79
N LYS A 35 -24.51 -9.80 -13.01
CA LYS A 35 -24.53 -9.93 -11.55
C LYS A 35 -24.29 -11.38 -11.09
N TYR A 36 -24.75 -12.37 -11.86
CA TYR A 36 -24.60 -13.79 -11.54
C TYR A 36 -23.40 -14.46 -12.23
N SER A 37 -22.85 -13.80 -13.26
CA SER A 37 -21.74 -14.33 -14.04
C SER A 37 -20.44 -14.40 -13.24
N ARG A 38 -19.65 -15.45 -13.51
CA ARG A 38 -18.26 -15.58 -13.09
C ARG A 38 -17.40 -15.73 -14.34
N LEU A 39 -16.72 -14.65 -14.71
CA LEU A 39 -15.95 -14.56 -15.95
C LEU A 39 -14.47 -14.70 -15.66
N THR A 40 -13.72 -15.30 -16.59
CA THR A 40 -12.26 -15.11 -16.63
C THR A 40 -11.94 -13.72 -17.18
N ALA A 41 -10.71 -13.25 -16.96
CA ALA A 41 -10.22 -12.01 -17.54
C ALA A 41 -10.39 -11.98 -19.08
N ASP A 42 -10.06 -13.08 -19.75
CA ASP A 42 -10.17 -13.21 -21.21
C ASP A 42 -11.63 -13.16 -21.70
N GLN A 43 -12.53 -13.86 -21.02
CA GLN A 43 -13.97 -13.81 -21.34
C GLN A 43 -14.53 -12.41 -21.19
N PHE A 44 -14.16 -11.70 -20.12
CA PHE A 44 -14.59 -10.33 -19.90
C PHE A 44 -14.04 -9.39 -20.99
N VAL A 45 -12.75 -9.49 -21.34
CA VAL A 45 -12.13 -8.69 -22.41
C VAL A 45 -12.79 -8.95 -23.77
N THR A 46 -13.07 -10.22 -24.08
CA THR A 46 -13.77 -10.62 -25.31
C THR A 46 -15.17 -10.03 -25.37
N LEU A 47 -15.89 -10.07 -24.27
CA LEU A 47 -17.21 -9.47 -24.15
C LEU A 47 -17.14 -7.94 -24.37
N LEU A 48 -16.20 -7.23 -23.75
CA LEU A 48 -16.03 -5.79 -24.00
C LEU A 48 -15.73 -5.49 -25.47
N LYS A 49 -14.95 -6.32 -26.16
CA LYS A 49 -14.67 -6.17 -27.59
C LYS A 49 -15.94 -6.29 -28.43
N GLN A 50 -16.80 -7.26 -28.13
CA GLN A 50 -18.07 -7.50 -28.84
C GLN A 50 -19.04 -6.31 -28.71
N SER A 51 -19.01 -5.60 -27.59
CA SER A 51 -19.90 -4.45 -27.36
C SER A 51 -19.64 -3.23 -28.27
N SER A 52 -18.46 -3.15 -28.89
CA SER A 52 -17.96 -1.93 -29.54
C SER A 52 -18.78 -1.43 -30.72
N SER A 53 -19.58 -2.29 -31.36
CA SER A 53 -20.48 -1.95 -32.47
C SER A 53 -21.93 -1.73 -32.06
N THR A 54 -22.32 -2.15 -30.85
CA THR A 54 -23.74 -2.36 -30.51
C THR A 54 -24.23 -1.44 -29.40
N ILE A 55 -23.36 -1.02 -28.47
CA ILE A 55 -23.75 -0.30 -27.24
C ILE A 55 -22.81 0.87 -26.98
N ASN A 56 -23.34 1.98 -26.43
CA ASN A 56 -22.51 3.12 -26.06
C ASN A 56 -21.71 2.87 -24.77
N THR A 57 -20.66 3.66 -24.54
CA THR A 57 -19.72 3.43 -23.43
C THR A 57 -20.37 3.51 -22.04
N LYS A 58 -21.43 4.32 -21.88
CA LYS A 58 -22.14 4.51 -20.60
C LYS A 58 -23.03 3.31 -20.28
N GLU A 59 -23.76 2.81 -21.27
CA GLU A 59 -24.58 1.61 -21.16
C GLU A 59 -23.71 0.37 -20.91
N LEU A 60 -22.61 0.25 -21.65
CA LEU A 60 -21.64 -0.83 -21.46
C LEU A 60 -21.12 -0.86 -20.01
N TYR A 61 -20.69 0.28 -19.47
CA TYR A 61 -20.30 0.37 -18.07
C TYR A 61 -21.44 -0.05 -17.13
N ASN A 62 -22.64 0.48 -17.35
CA ASN A 62 -23.78 0.21 -16.46
C ASN A 62 -24.17 -1.27 -16.41
N CYS A 63 -24.12 -1.97 -17.54
CA CYS A 63 -24.52 -3.36 -17.62
C CYS A 63 -23.40 -4.32 -17.17
N THR A 64 -22.12 -3.98 -17.34
CA THR A 64 -21.02 -4.89 -16.96
C THR A 64 -20.40 -4.61 -15.58
N ARG A 65 -20.66 -3.46 -14.94
CA ARG A 65 -19.98 -3.06 -13.68
C ARG A 65 -20.15 -4.00 -12.48
N LYS A 66 -21.09 -4.95 -12.53
CA LYS A 66 -21.33 -5.94 -11.46
C LYS A 66 -20.80 -7.33 -11.78
N ALA A 67 -20.09 -7.50 -12.90
CA ALA A 67 -19.48 -8.77 -13.27
C ALA A 67 -18.42 -9.20 -12.26
N ASN A 68 -18.45 -10.47 -11.86
CA ASN A 68 -17.40 -11.07 -11.04
C ASN A 68 -16.32 -11.65 -11.95
N ILE A 69 -15.11 -11.08 -11.91
CA ILE A 69 -14.01 -11.45 -12.80
C ILE A 69 -12.91 -12.14 -11.98
N THR A 70 -12.56 -13.36 -12.37
CA THR A 70 -11.43 -14.10 -11.80
C THR A 70 -10.15 -13.70 -12.50
N ILE A 71 -9.16 -13.24 -11.72
CA ILE A 71 -7.85 -12.79 -12.19
C ILE A 71 -6.79 -13.70 -11.57
N LYS A 72 -5.88 -14.22 -12.40
CA LYS A 72 -4.85 -15.20 -12.01
C LYS A 72 -3.45 -14.61 -11.95
N ASN A 73 -3.16 -13.61 -12.76
CA ASN A 73 -1.83 -13.04 -12.86
C ASN A 73 -1.88 -11.54 -13.20
N PHE A 74 -0.71 -10.91 -13.16
CA PHE A 74 -0.56 -9.48 -13.43
C PHE A 74 -0.90 -9.10 -14.87
N GLU A 75 -0.54 -9.93 -15.85
CA GLU A 75 -0.82 -9.68 -17.27
C GLU A 75 -2.33 -9.55 -17.52
N GLU A 76 -3.14 -10.38 -16.85
CA GLU A 76 -4.60 -10.33 -16.91
C GLU A 76 -5.15 -9.00 -16.34
N VAL A 77 -4.60 -8.48 -15.23
CA VAL A 77 -4.96 -7.16 -14.69
C VAL A 77 -4.71 -6.07 -15.73
N VAL A 78 -3.51 -6.05 -16.32
CA VAL A 78 -3.15 -5.05 -17.32
C VAL A 78 -4.01 -5.17 -18.57
N SER A 79 -4.36 -6.40 -18.99
CA SER A 79 -5.23 -6.66 -20.13
C SER A 79 -6.64 -6.10 -19.92
N ILE A 80 -7.22 -6.31 -18.73
CA ILE A 80 -8.53 -5.75 -18.36
C ILE A 80 -8.48 -4.22 -18.36
N LEU A 81 -7.49 -3.60 -17.71
CA LEU A 81 -7.37 -2.14 -17.63
C LEU A 81 -7.23 -1.49 -19.02
N LYS A 82 -6.42 -2.08 -19.90
CA LYS A 82 -6.29 -1.63 -21.30
C LYS A 82 -7.61 -1.74 -22.05
N SER A 83 -8.35 -2.83 -21.84
CA SER A 83 -9.64 -3.06 -22.49
C SER A 83 -10.71 -2.09 -21.99
N LEU A 84 -10.75 -1.81 -20.69
CA LEU A 84 -11.63 -0.79 -20.13
C LEU A 84 -11.27 0.61 -20.64
N LYS A 85 -9.98 0.95 -20.75
CA LYS A 85 -9.55 2.19 -21.40
C LYS A 85 -10.07 2.26 -22.83
N LYS A 86 -9.88 1.20 -23.62
CA LYS A 86 -10.24 1.16 -25.04
C LYS A 86 -11.75 1.24 -25.27
N TYR A 87 -12.53 0.41 -24.59
CA TYR A 87 -13.96 0.22 -24.88
C TYR A 87 -14.87 1.08 -23.98
N MET A 88 -14.41 1.53 -22.81
CA MET A 88 -15.18 2.41 -21.91
C MET A 88 -14.61 3.83 -21.78
N LYS A 89 -13.49 4.14 -22.44
CA LYS A 89 -12.85 5.48 -22.47
C LYS A 89 -12.38 6.00 -21.10
N PHE A 90 -11.97 5.10 -20.20
CA PHE A 90 -11.37 5.46 -18.91
C PHE A 90 -9.90 5.87 -19.05
N ASN A 91 -9.66 7.14 -19.37
CA ASN A 91 -8.29 7.68 -19.54
C ASN A 91 -7.47 7.69 -18.24
N ILE A 92 -8.11 7.62 -17.06
CA ILE A 92 -7.41 7.51 -15.76
C ILE A 92 -6.51 6.27 -15.66
N PHE A 93 -6.77 5.25 -16.47
CA PHE A 93 -5.99 4.00 -16.43
C PHE A 93 -4.60 4.11 -17.04
N ASP A 94 -4.26 5.18 -17.76
CA ASP A 94 -2.89 5.34 -18.28
C ASP A 94 -1.86 5.44 -17.17
N GLY A 95 -2.06 6.34 -16.21
CA GLY A 95 -1.18 6.47 -15.05
C GLY A 95 -1.16 5.19 -14.18
N ILE A 96 -2.30 4.48 -14.09
CA ILE A 96 -2.38 3.24 -13.32
C ILE A 96 -1.62 2.11 -14.02
N ILE A 97 -1.77 1.94 -15.33
CA ILE A 97 -1.07 0.90 -16.10
C ILE A 97 0.45 1.15 -16.03
N ASP A 98 0.88 2.40 -16.17
CA ASP A 98 2.31 2.75 -16.11
C ASP A 98 2.88 2.52 -14.72
N PHE A 99 2.16 2.91 -13.66
CA PHE A 99 2.53 2.64 -12.27
C PHE A 99 2.65 1.13 -12.00
N LEU A 100 1.66 0.35 -12.42
CA LEU A 100 1.63 -1.10 -12.25
C LEU A 100 2.82 -1.76 -12.95
N LYS A 101 3.10 -1.40 -14.21
CA LYS A 101 4.24 -1.95 -14.97
C LYS A 101 5.59 -1.55 -14.38
N HIS A 102 5.71 -0.32 -13.89
CA HIS A 102 6.92 0.12 -13.20
C HIS A 102 7.18 -0.73 -11.96
N ASN A 103 6.14 -0.99 -11.17
CA ASN A 103 6.25 -1.82 -9.97
C ASN A 103 6.52 -3.28 -10.28
N GLU A 104 5.90 -3.86 -11.32
CA GLU A 104 6.23 -5.22 -11.77
C GLU A 104 7.71 -5.32 -12.18
N LYS A 105 8.24 -4.32 -12.88
CA LYS A 105 9.66 -4.28 -13.24
C LYS A 105 10.57 -4.14 -12.03
N VAL A 106 10.20 -3.32 -11.04
CA VAL A 106 10.95 -3.18 -9.78
C VAL A 106 10.93 -4.50 -9.00
N ILE A 107 9.78 -5.16 -8.91
CA ILE A 107 9.63 -6.48 -8.27
C ILE A 107 10.49 -7.53 -8.99
N ASN A 108 10.42 -7.61 -10.31
CA ASN A 108 11.21 -8.58 -11.09
C ASN A 108 12.71 -8.28 -11.06
N ASN A 109 13.13 -7.01 -11.04
CA ASN A 109 14.53 -6.64 -10.87
C ASN A 109 15.03 -6.98 -9.45
N SER A 110 14.21 -6.77 -8.42
CA SER A 110 14.52 -7.20 -7.05
C SER A 110 14.56 -8.73 -6.93
N ALA A 111 13.73 -9.45 -7.70
CA ALA A 111 13.72 -10.91 -7.78
C ALA A 111 15.03 -11.46 -8.37
N ASN A 112 15.55 -10.82 -9.42
CA ASN A 112 16.84 -11.16 -10.04
C ASN A 112 18.04 -10.89 -9.12
N GLU A 113 17.98 -9.85 -8.29
CA GLU A 113 18.99 -9.60 -7.25
C GLU A 113 18.90 -10.64 -6.12
N THR A 114 17.70 -11.12 -5.76
CA THR A 114 17.54 -12.26 -4.85
C THR A 114 17.95 -13.60 -5.46
N GLU A 115 17.89 -13.82 -6.77
CA GLU A 115 18.39 -15.06 -7.41
C GLU A 115 19.91 -15.18 -7.30
N ILE A 116 20.66 -14.08 -7.44
CA ILE A 116 22.13 -14.07 -7.26
C ILE A 116 22.52 -14.35 -5.79
N VAL A 117 21.66 -13.95 -4.84
CA VAL A 117 21.83 -14.26 -3.40
C VAL A 117 21.33 -15.68 -3.07
N GLN A 118 20.31 -16.18 -3.77
CA GLN A 118 19.77 -17.52 -3.61
C GLN A 118 20.64 -18.60 -4.26
N ASP A 119 21.36 -18.35 -5.34
CA ASP A 119 22.32 -19.31 -5.90
C ASP A 119 23.55 -19.48 -5.00
N LYS A 120 23.98 -18.40 -4.33
CA LYS A 120 24.96 -18.48 -3.24
C LYS A 120 24.39 -19.18 -2.01
N SER A 121 23.11 -19.00 -1.70
CA SER A 121 22.41 -19.71 -0.62
C SER A 121 22.18 -21.20 -0.91
N LYS A 122 21.91 -21.58 -2.17
CA LYS A 122 21.74 -22.98 -2.62
C LYS A 122 23.06 -23.75 -2.57
N ALA A 123 24.19 -23.10 -2.86
CA ALA A 123 25.51 -23.69 -2.64
C ALA A 123 25.80 -23.97 -1.14
N PHE A 124 25.26 -23.16 -0.23
CA PHE A 124 25.31 -23.38 1.22
C PHE A 124 24.26 -24.39 1.73
N GLN A 125 23.06 -24.43 1.13
CA GLN A 125 21.99 -25.36 1.49
C GLN A 125 22.27 -26.79 1.01
N ASN A 126 22.87 -26.99 -0.16
CA ASN A 126 23.28 -28.31 -0.65
C ASN A 126 24.35 -28.98 0.23
N ALA A 127 25.12 -28.21 0.99
CA ALA A 127 26.02 -28.73 2.02
C ALA A 127 25.29 -29.17 3.31
N SER A 128 24.09 -28.61 3.56
CA SER A 128 23.22 -28.93 4.71
C SER A 128 22.17 -30.02 4.42
N GLU A 129 21.76 -30.19 3.16
CA GLU A 129 20.72 -31.14 2.74
C GLU A 129 21.14 -32.61 2.78
N ASN A 130 22.45 -32.90 2.91
CA ASN A 130 22.92 -34.26 3.20
C ASN A 130 22.73 -34.68 4.66
N ALA A 131 22.29 -33.77 5.56
CA ALA A 131 22.12 -34.06 6.98
C ALA A 131 20.66 -34.32 7.42
N THR A 132 19.65 -34.08 6.57
CA THR A 132 18.24 -34.08 7.01
C THR A 132 17.36 -34.93 6.10
N LYS A 133 17.55 -36.25 6.17
CA LYS A 133 16.63 -37.25 5.61
C LYS A 133 15.78 -37.98 6.65
N TYR A 134 15.73 -37.46 7.88
CA TYR A 134 14.85 -37.94 8.94
C TYR A 134 14.01 -36.78 9.46
N THR A 135 12.72 -37.03 9.69
CA THR A 135 11.72 -36.18 10.38
C THR A 135 10.74 -35.34 9.55
N THR A 136 9.89 -35.99 8.75
CA THR A 136 8.61 -35.39 8.29
C THR A 136 7.47 -35.51 9.32
N THR A 137 7.79 -35.74 10.60
CA THR A 137 6.81 -35.78 11.70
C THR A 137 6.95 -34.63 12.70
N ASN A 138 7.92 -33.71 12.53
CA ASN A 138 8.23 -32.65 13.51
C ASN A 138 7.67 -31.25 13.17
N ALA A 139 7.23 -31.00 11.94
CA ALA A 139 6.84 -29.64 11.50
C ALA A 139 5.59 -29.06 12.20
N THR A 140 4.70 -29.90 12.74
CA THR A 140 3.51 -29.43 13.48
C THR A 140 3.83 -29.12 14.95
N ASN A 141 4.79 -29.84 15.55
CA ASN A 141 5.24 -29.58 16.92
C ASN A 141 6.20 -28.39 16.98
N GLU A 142 7.07 -28.21 15.98
CA GLU A 142 8.00 -27.08 15.90
C GLU A 142 7.28 -25.74 15.73
N ASN A 143 6.23 -25.66 14.89
CA ASN A 143 5.43 -24.44 14.76
C ASN A 143 4.64 -24.10 16.05
N TYR A 144 4.21 -25.12 16.79
CA TYR A 144 3.52 -24.93 18.08
C TYR A 144 4.49 -24.43 19.16
N HIS A 145 5.68 -25.04 19.27
CA HIS A 145 6.72 -24.60 20.20
C HIS A 145 7.24 -23.19 19.84
N HIS A 146 7.43 -22.90 18.55
CA HIS A 146 7.83 -21.56 18.09
C HIS A 146 6.80 -20.49 18.46
N SER A 147 5.51 -20.81 18.36
CA SER A 147 4.44 -19.90 18.77
C SER A 147 4.38 -19.70 20.29
N GLN A 148 4.64 -20.75 21.09
CA GLN A 148 4.73 -20.64 22.55
C GLN A 148 5.95 -19.80 22.99
N ASP A 149 7.10 -19.95 22.34
CA ASP A 149 8.29 -19.17 22.63
C ASP A 149 8.07 -17.67 22.32
N ILE A 150 7.38 -17.36 21.22
CA ILE A 150 7.00 -15.98 20.88
C ILE A 150 6.04 -15.40 21.94
N LEU A 151 5.06 -16.18 22.41
CA LEU A 151 4.14 -15.74 23.47
C LEU A 151 4.88 -15.48 24.79
N ALA A 152 5.82 -16.34 25.18
CA ALA A 152 6.66 -16.13 26.35
C ALA A 152 7.50 -14.84 26.18
N LYS A 153 8.02 -14.60 24.98
CA LYS A 153 8.78 -13.37 24.69
C LYS A 153 7.90 -12.12 24.75
N ILE A 154 6.66 -12.18 24.26
CA ILE A 154 5.68 -11.09 24.40
C ILE A 154 5.48 -10.77 25.88
N ALA A 155 5.23 -11.78 26.72
CA ALA A 155 5.03 -11.60 28.16
C ALA A 155 6.27 -10.94 28.81
N GLU A 156 7.48 -11.43 28.53
CA GLU A 156 8.73 -10.82 29.03
C GLU A 156 8.86 -9.34 28.60
N LEU A 157 8.53 -9.03 27.35
CA LEU A 157 8.65 -7.68 26.79
C LEU A 157 7.56 -6.72 27.30
N THR A 158 6.41 -7.21 27.78
CA THR A 158 5.42 -6.34 28.44
C THR A 158 5.97 -5.72 29.73
N GLU A 159 6.76 -6.48 30.48
CA GLU A 159 7.39 -6.03 31.73
C GLU A 159 8.68 -5.22 31.49
N SER A 160 9.31 -5.40 30.32
CA SER A 160 10.53 -4.69 29.95
C SER A 160 10.30 -3.20 29.67
N ASN A 161 11.27 -2.38 30.07
CA ASN A 161 11.35 -0.95 29.70
C ASN A 161 12.29 -0.69 28.52
N ASP A 162 12.92 -1.73 27.95
CA ASP A 162 13.81 -1.61 26.81
C ASP A 162 13.02 -1.46 25.51
N PHE A 163 12.76 -0.21 25.13
CA PHE A 163 12.12 0.14 23.87
C PHE A 163 12.86 -0.44 22.65
N GLY A 164 14.20 -0.45 22.67
CA GLY A 164 15.00 -0.92 21.54
C GLY A 164 14.80 -2.41 21.27
N THR A 165 14.69 -3.20 22.33
CA THR A 165 14.39 -4.64 22.21
C THR A 165 12.95 -4.89 21.81
N VAL A 166 11.99 -4.14 22.36
CA VAL A 166 10.57 -4.19 21.93
C VAL A 166 10.44 -3.86 20.45
N TYR A 167 11.08 -2.79 19.99
CA TYR A 167 11.02 -2.35 18.60
C TYR A 167 11.63 -3.37 17.64
N ARG A 168 12.82 -3.93 17.97
CA ARG A 168 13.46 -4.98 17.17
C ARG A 168 12.58 -6.23 17.05
N PHE A 169 11.96 -6.65 18.15
CA PHE A 169 11.04 -7.78 18.16
C PHE A 169 9.83 -7.55 17.25
N LEU A 170 9.21 -6.36 17.29
CA LEU A 170 8.10 -6.01 16.41
C LEU A 170 8.48 -5.96 14.93
N ILE A 171 9.70 -5.51 14.61
CA ILE A 171 10.24 -5.58 13.24
C ILE A 171 10.37 -7.03 12.78
N GLU A 172 10.91 -7.92 13.63
CA GLU A 172 11.09 -9.32 13.31
C GLU A 172 9.75 -10.04 13.06
N LEU A 173 8.75 -9.81 13.91
CA LEU A 173 7.41 -10.36 13.70
C LEU A 173 6.79 -9.87 12.38
N SER A 174 6.98 -8.59 12.06
CA SER A 174 6.51 -7.99 10.82
C SER A 174 7.23 -8.50 9.58
N SER A 175 8.53 -8.75 9.66
CA SER A 175 9.31 -9.26 8.51
C SER A 175 8.94 -10.70 8.16
N LYS A 176 8.66 -11.53 9.18
CA LYS A 176 8.20 -12.91 9.05
C LYS A 176 6.73 -13.04 8.61
N GLY A 177 5.97 -11.94 8.55
CA GLY A 177 4.56 -11.96 8.18
C GLY A 177 3.66 -12.65 9.22
N ASN A 178 4.10 -12.72 10.48
CA ASN A 178 3.37 -13.40 11.54
C ASN A 178 2.26 -12.50 12.11
N HIS A 179 1.21 -12.29 11.31
CA HIS A 179 0.09 -11.39 11.62
C HIS A 179 -0.58 -11.72 12.96
N GLU A 180 -0.72 -13.00 13.31
CA GLU A 180 -1.31 -13.44 14.58
C GLU A 180 -0.45 -12.96 15.77
N MET A 181 0.87 -13.17 15.72
CA MET A 181 1.75 -12.77 16.82
C MET A 181 1.95 -11.26 16.91
N ILE A 182 1.87 -10.54 15.79
CA ILE A 182 1.79 -9.08 15.82
C ILE A 182 0.52 -8.66 16.55
N SER A 183 -0.66 -9.19 16.20
CA SER A 183 -1.92 -8.87 16.90
C SER A 183 -1.80 -9.11 18.40
N LYS A 184 -1.28 -10.27 18.83
CA LYS A 184 -1.08 -10.57 20.25
C LYS A 184 -0.08 -9.62 20.92
N SER A 185 0.98 -9.22 20.22
CA SER A 185 1.92 -8.20 20.71
C SER A 185 1.25 -6.82 20.86
N ILE A 186 0.32 -6.48 19.97
CA ILE A 186 -0.43 -5.21 20.03
C ILE A 186 -1.47 -5.22 21.14
N GLU A 187 -2.20 -6.33 21.31
CA GLU A 187 -3.14 -6.57 22.41
C GLU A 187 -2.44 -6.47 23.78
N ALA A 188 -1.23 -7.03 23.87
CA ALA A 188 -0.36 -6.93 25.04
C ALA A 188 0.19 -5.51 25.29
N GLY A 189 -0.07 -4.55 24.38
CA GLY A 189 0.25 -3.14 24.56
C GLY A 189 1.71 -2.78 24.27
N LEU A 190 2.49 -3.63 23.61
CA LEU A 190 3.91 -3.35 23.31
C LEU A 190 4.09 -2.06 22.50
N TRP A 191 3.13 -1.71 21.65
CA TRP A 191 3.13 -0.46 20.86
C TRP A 191 3.03 0.82 21.71
N LYS A 192 2.50 0.71 22.94
CA LYS A 192 2.37 1.84 23.88
C LYS A 192 3.71 2.20 24.51
N LYS A 193 4.74 1.35 24.38
CA LYS A 193 6.08 1.65 24.87
C LYS A 193 6.61 2.87 24.12
N ILE A 194 7.07 3.83 24.89
CA ILE A 194 7.65 5.08 24.43
C ILE A 194 9.18 4.93 24.50
N ALA A 195 9.88 5.46 23.49
CA ALA A 195 11.35 5.48 23.55
C ALA A 195 11.84 6.32 24.75
N PRO A 196 12.82 5.81 25.53
CA PRO A 196 13.35 6.54 26.68
C PRO A 196 13.96 7.88 26.25
N LYS A 197 13.90 8.86 27.16
CA LYS A 197 14.31 10.26 26.94
C LYS A 197 15.80 10.43 26.59
N GLU A 198 16.60 9.37 26.70
CA GLU A 198 18.06 9.42 26.69
C GLU A 198 18.70 9.57 25.29
N TYR A 199 17.92 9.59 24.20
CA TYR A 199 18.48 9.64 22.84
C TYR A 199 17.97 10.73 21.90
N ASN A 200 16.99 11.58 22.26
CA ASN A 200 16.36 12.46 21.26
C ASN A 200 15.89 13.82 21.80
N TRP A 201 16.04 14.86 20.97
CA TRP A 201 15.45 16.21 21.16
C TRP A 201 13.91 16.24 21.09
N GLU A 202 13.26 15.09 20.86
CA GLU A 202 11.82 14.94 20.72
C GLU A 202 11.32 13.73 21.53
N PRO A 203 10.91 13.93 22.80
CA PRO A 203 10.41 12.84 23.65
C PRO A 203 9.04 12.32 23.19
N ASP A 204 8.64 11.16 23.74
CA ASP A 204 7.30 10.57 23.56
C ASP A 204 7.02 9.97 22.16
N ARG A 205 8.06 9.54 21.45
CA ARG A 205 7.92 8.78 20.20
C ARG A 205 7.43 7.35 20.48
N THR A 206 6.33 6.97 19.85
CA THR A 206 5.77 5.60 19.84
C THR A 206 6.45 4.72 18.79
N VAL A 207 6.23 3.40 18.85
CA VAL A 207 6.66 2.43 17.82
C VAL A 207 6.25 2.87 16.40
N LEU A 208 5.04 3.43 16.25
CA LEU A 208 4.53 3.87 14.95
C LEU A 208 5.32 5.06 14.38
N HIS A 209 5.83 5.96 15.23
CA HIS A 209 6.70 7.05 14.79
C HIS A 209 8.01 6.50 14.21
N PHE A 210 8.67 5.58 14.94
CA PHE A 210 9.92 4.96 14.47
C PHE A 210 9.73 4.11 13.22
N ALA A 211 8.65 3.34 13.15
CA ALA A 211 8.34 2.55 11.96
C ALA A 211 8.15 3.46 10.74
N SER A 212 7.48 4.60 10.94
CA SER A 212 7.23 5.59 9.88
C SER A 212 8.50 6.34 9.45
N GLU A 213 9.34 6.75 10.40
CA GLU A 213 10.66 7.35 10.16
C GLU A 213 11.57 6.41 9.38
N ASN A 214 11.59 5.11 9.72
CA ASN A 214 12.44 4.11 9.07
C ASN A 214 11.88 3.62 7.74
N GLY A 215 10.61 3.89 7.43
CA GLY A 215 9.96 3.43 6.21
C GLY A 215 9.54 1.95 6.27
N ASN A 216 9.36 1.38 7.45
CA ASN A 216 8.91 0.00 7.60
C ASN A 216 7.40 -0.09 7.36
N LEU A 217 7.01 -0.09 6.08
CA LEU A 217 5.60 -0.12 5.66
C LEU A 217 4.84 -1.33 6.22
N ARG A 218 5.47 -2.50 6.30
CA ARG A 218 4.83 -3.72 6.84
C ARG A 218 4.44 -3.51 8.30
N LEU A 219 5.35 -2.98 9.11
CA LEU A 219 5.08 -2.73 10.53
C LEU A 219 4.05 -1.60 10.71
N VAL A 220 4.16 -0.52 9.92
CA VAL A 220 3.16 0.56 9.92
C VAL A 220 1.77 0.01 9.61
N ARG A 221 1.64 -0.83 8.58
CA ARG A 221 0.37 -1.45 8.20
C ARG A 221 -0.22 -2.27 9.33
N SER A 222 0.55 -3.20 9.89
CA SER A 222 0.07 -4.07 10.97
C SER A 222 -0.31 -3.28 12.22
N LEU A 223 0.46 -2.24 12.59
CA LEU A 223 0.12 -1.38 13.72
C LEU A 223 -1.24 -0.70 13.53
N ILE A 224 -1.49 -0.13 12.34
CA ILE A 224 -2.77 0.54 12.04
C ILE A 224 -3.94 -0.46 11.96
N GLU A 225 -3.73 -1.63 11.34
CA GLU A 225 -4.74 -2.69 11.26
C GLU A 225 -5.13 -3.22 12.65
N CYS A 226 -4.19 -3.25 13.59
CA CYS A 226 -4.44 -3.60 14.99
C CYS A 226 -4.93 -2.43 15.85
N GLY A 227 -5.29 -1.28 15.26
CA GLY A 227 -5.95 -0.18 15.93
C GLY A 227 -5.03 0.86 16.61
N CYS A 228 -3.73 0.88 16.31
CA CYS A 228 -2.89 2.00 16.73
C CYS A 228 -3.38 3.32 16.11
N ASP A 229 -3.33 4.39 16.90
CA ASP A 229 -3.74 5.70 16.43
C ASP A 229 -2.75 6.26 15.40
N LYS A 230 -3.20 6.38 14.14
CA LYS A 230 -2.43 6.97 13.04
C LYS A 230 -2.13 8.47 13.23
N GLU A 231 -2.90 9.15 14.09
CA GLU A 231 -2.72 10.56 14.44
C GLU A 231 -1.96 10.75 15.77
N ALA A 232 -1.40 9.68 16.35
CA ALA A 232 -0.65 9.76 17.60
C ALA A 232 0.39 10.88 17.52
N LYS A 233 0.42 11.75 18.52
CA LYS A 233 1.36 12.87 18.61
C LYS A 233 2.41 12.59 19.66
N ASN A 234 3.67 12.87 19.34
CA ASN A 234 4.72 12.96 20.35
C ASN A 234 4.63 14.30 21.12
N SER A 235 5.57 14.55 22.02
CA SER A 235 5.64 15.76 22.85
C SER A 235 5.79 17.09 22.09
N ASN A 236 6.21 17.04 20.82
CA ASN A 236 6.31 18.20 19.93
C ASN A 236 5.11 18.31 18.97
N GLY A 237 4.08 17.47 19.16
CA GLY A 237 2.91 17.41 18.28
C GLY A 237 3.17 16.73 16.93
N CYS A 238 4.35 16.12 16.71
CA CYS A 238 4.68 15.45 15.46
C CYS A 238 3.91 14.13 15.34
N THR A 239 3.30 13.89 14.18
CA THR A 239 2.58 12.66 13.84
C THR A 239 3.46 11.67 13.07
N PRO A 240 3.08 10.38 12.96
CA PRO A 240 3.75 9.41 12.09
C PRO A 240 3.92 9.90 10.64
N LEU A 241 2.91 10.60 10.10
CA LEU A 241 2.96 11.16 8.75
C LEU A 241 4.04 12.25 8.61
N ILE A 242 4.24 13.07 9.64
CA ILE A 242 5.32 14.07 9.67
C ILE A 242 6.69 13.38 9.62
N TYR A 243 6.92 12.34 10.42
CA TYR A 243 8.19 11.60 10.41
C TYR A 243 8.45 10.89 9.08
N ALA A 244 7.44 10.23 8.50
CA ALA A 244 7.57 9.62 7.18
C ALA A 244 7.92 10.66 6.11
N SER A 245 7.29 11.84 6.17
CA SER A 245 7.50 12.92 5.21
C SER A 245 8.87 13.57 5.34
N GLN A 246 9.31 13.85 6.57
CA GLN A 246 10.64 14.36 6.89
C GLN A 246 11.74 13.44 6.34
N ASN A 247 11.55 12.12 6.43
CA ASN A 247 12.54 11.11 6.07
C ASN A 247 12.39 10.57 4.64
N GLY A 248 11.44 11.10 3.86
CA GLY A 248 11.26 10.73 2.46
C GLY A 248 10.69 9.33 2.24
N LYS A 249 9.98 8.77 3.22
CA LYS A 249 9.42 7.42 3.18
C LYS A 249 8.10 7.42 2.40
N LEU A 250 8.19 7.63 1.08
CA LEU A 250 7.05 7.88 0.21
C LEU A 250 5.95 6.79 0.32
N GLU A 251 6.32 5.53 0.35
CA GLU A 251 5.36 4.42 0.46
C GLU A 251 4.56 4.46 1.77
N VAL A 252 5.22 4.84 2.88
CA VAL A 252 4.55 5.04 4.18
C VAL A 252 3.66 6.28 4.15
N VAL A 253 4.11 7.37 3.54
CA VAL A 253 3.29 8.59 3.36
C VAL A 253 2.01 8.26 2.58
N GLN A 254 2.14 7.56 1.46
CA GLN A 254 1.02 7.13 0.62
C GLN A 254 0.05 6.24 1.40
N TYR A 255 0.57 5.27 2.16
CA TYR A 255 -0.27 4.39 2.98
C TYR A 255 -1.00 5.15 4.10
N LEU A 256 -0.29 5.99 4.87
CA LEU A 256 -0.91 6.73 5.97
C LEU A 256 -2.04 7.64 5.45
N ILE A 257 -1.84 8.31 4.33
CA ILE A 257 -2.87 9.15 3.70
C ILE A 257 -4.03 8.29 3.15
N SER A 258 -3.76 7.12 2.57
CA SER A 258 -4.82 6.24 2.05
C SER A 258 -5.72 5.67 3.16
N VAL A 259 -5.19 5.48 4.38
CA VAL A 259 -5.98 5.11 5.57
C VAL A 259 -6.54 6.33 6.32
N GLY A 260 -6.50 7.51 5.70
CA GLY A 260 -7.16 8.72 6.17
C GLY A 260 -6.38 9.55 7.18
N ALA A 261 -5.04 9.45 7.21
CA ALA A 261 -4.24 10.35 8.02
C ALA A 261 -4.36 11.81 7.53
N ASN A 262 -4.33 12.77 8.45
CA ASN A 262 -4.46 14.18 8.13
C ASN A 262 -3.21 14.71 7.41
N LYS A 263 -3.30 14.84 6.09
CA LYS A 263 -2.23 15.39 5.24
C LYS A 263 -1.82 16.84 5.56
N GLU A 264 -2.66 17.56 6.32
CA GLU A 264 -2.42 18.94 6.80
C GLU A 264 -2.14 18.98 8.31
N ALA A 265 -1.79 17.85 8.94
CA ALA A 265 -1.47 17.81 10.36
C ALA A 265 -0.38 18.84 10.70
N LYS A 266 -0.58 19.59 11.79
CA LYS A 266 0.40 20.54 12.31
C LYS A 266 0.97 20.01 13.62
N ASN A 267 2.29 20.04 13.72
CA ASN A 267 2.98 19.90 15.00
C ASN A 267 2.89 21.21 15.80
N ASP A 268 3.49 21.26 16.98
CA ASP A 268 3.35 22.41 17.89
C ASP A 268 4.01 23.69 17.36
N PHE A 269 4.91 23.55 16.39
CA PHE A 269 5.53 24.66 15.65
C PHE A 269 4.70 25.12 14.44
N GLY A 270 3.54 24.50 14.20
CA GLY A 270 2.69 24.78 13.05
C GLY A 270 3.16 24.11 11.75
N SER A 271 4.22 23.30 11.79
CA SER A 271 4.84 22.69 10.61
C SER A 271 4.04 21.49 10.13
N THR A 272 3.77 21.46 8.82
CA THR A 272 3.04 20.38 8.13
C THR A 272 3.98 19.30 7.58
N PRO A 273 3.46 18.12 7.18
CA PRO A 273 4.23 17.12 6.45
C PRO A 273 4.95 17.69 5.22
N LEU A 274 4.29 18.59 4.48
CA LEU A 274 4.86 19.25 3.30
C LEU A 274 6.02 20.19 3.65
N ILE A 275 5.92 20.94 4.74
CA ILE A 275 7.01 21.79 5.25
C ILE A 275 8.24 20.92 5.58
N TRP A 276 8.04 19.83 6.32
CA TRP A 276 9.12 18.93 6.70
C TRP A 276 9.77 18.22 5.51
N ALA A 277 8.99 17.73 4.56
CA ALA A 277 9.51 17.14 3.32
C ALA A 277 10.30 18.17 2.49
N SER A 278 9.82 19.42 2.43
CA SER A 278 10.46 20.51 1.69
C SER A 278 11.78 20.93 2.30
N ARG A 279 11.81 21.12 3.63
CA ARG A 279 13.05 21.42 4.39
C ARG A 279 14.14 20.37 4.19
N ASN A 280 13.76 19.08 4.10
CA ASN A 280 14.69 17.95 4.09
C ASN A 280 14.99 17.39 2.68
N GLY A 281 14.58 18.08 1.61
CA GLY A 281 14.95 17.67 0.25
C GLY A 281 14.20 16.45 -0.28
N LYS A 282 13.03 16.10 0.29
CA LYS A 282 12.29 14.88 -0.05
C LYS A 282 11.35 15.10 -1.23
N LEU A 283 11.92 15.31 -2.42
CA LEU A 283 11.18 15.69 -3.63
C LEU A 283 10.00 14.77 -3.97
N GLY A 284 10.18 13.45 -3.91
CA GLY A 284 9.09 12.50 -4.21
C GLY A 284 7.89 12.63 -3.27
N VAL A 285 8.14 12.90 -1.98
CA VAL A 285 7.07 13.17 -1.00
C VAL A 285 6.42 14.52 -1.29
N VAL A 286 7.19 15.56 -1.59
CA VAL A 286 6.65 16.88 -1.95
C VAL A 286 5.74 16.79 -3.18
N GLN A 287 6.19 16.12 -4.25
CA GLN A 287 5.41 15.92 -5.46
C GLN A 287 4.10 15.19 -5.18
N TYR A 288 4.14 14.14 -4.36
CA TYR A 288 2.95 13.40 -3.97
C TYR A 288 1.97 14.25 -3.13
N LEU A 289 2.44 14.94 -2.10
CA LEU A 289 1.59 15.78 -1.26
C LEU A 289 0.92 16.91 -2.06
N ILE A 290 1.67 17.53 -2.98
CA ILE A 290 1.11 18.55 -3.89
C ILE A 290 0.07 17.94 -4.84
N SER A 291 0.32 16.76 -5.40
CA SER A 291 -0.60 16.14 -6.37
C SER A 291 -1.94 15.74 -5.74
N ILE A 292 -1.97 15.45 -4.44
CA ILE A 292 -3.21 15.18 -3.70
C ILE A 292 -3.85 16.46 -3.13
N GLY A 293 -3.37 17.65 -3.49
CA GLY A 293 -3.96 18.93 -3.13
C GLY A 293 -3.66 19.39 -1.70
N THR A 294 -2.49 19.10 -1.15
CA THR A 294 -2.01 19.74 0.09
C THR A 294 -1.79 21.24 -0.10
N ASN A 295 -2.03 22.05 0.92
CA ASN A 295 -1.82 23.50 0.88
C ASN A 295 -0.33 23.84 0.77
N LYS A 296 0.10 24.16 -0.45
CA LYS A 296 1.48 24.58 -0.76
C LYS A 296 1.90 25.91 -0.11
N GLU A 297 0.93 26.71 0.33
CA GLU A 297 1.12 27.98 1.03
C GLU A 297 0.91 27.85 2.55
N ALA A 298 0.86 26.61 3.08
CA ALA A 298 0.76 26.40 4.52
C ALA A 298 1.91 27.12 5.25
N LYS A 299 1.57 27.81 6.34
CA LYS A 299 2.54 28.52 7.18
C LYS A 299 2.69 27.83 8.52
N ASP A 300 3.94 27.71 8.95
CA ASP A 300 4.29 27.42 10.34
C ASP A 300 3.98 28.63 11.25
N ASN A 301 4.26 28.51 12.55
CA ASN A 301 4.03 29.58 13.52
C ASN A 301 4.93 30.81 13.28
N SER A 302 6.03 30.66 12.54
CA SER A 302 6.94 31.74 12.13
C SER A 302 6.53 32.40 10.81
N GLY A 303 5.44 31.93 10.18
CA GLY A 303 4.99 32.41 8.87
C GLY A 303 5.79 31.88 7.68
N LEU A 304 6.66 30.89 7.88
CA LEU A 304 7.47 30.26 6.83
C LEU A 304 6.67 29.21 6.07
N THR A 305 6.79 29.24 4.74
CA THR A 305 6.13 28.33 3.79
C THR A 305 7.07 27.17 3.41
N PRO A 306 6.54 26.07 2.81
CA PRO A 306 7.36 25.02 2.21
C PRO A 306 8.45 25.55 1.27
N LEU A 307 8.12 26.56 0.45
CA LEU A 307 9.08 27.18 -0.47
C LEU A 307 10.21 27.89 0.28
N LYS A 308 9.90 28.70 1.30
CA LYS A 308 10.91 29.38 2.13
C LYS A 308 11.85 28.40 2.81
N TYR A 309 11.33 27.30 3.36
CA TYR A 309 12.16 26.25 3.93
C TYR A 309 13.03 25.56 2.87
N ALA A 310 12.49 25.22 1.70
CA ALA A 310 13.27 24.64 0.62
C ALA A 310 14.41 25.58 0.18
N SER A 311 14.16 26.89 0.11
CA SER A 311 15.19 27.89 -0.22
C SER A 311 16.24 28.05 0.88
N GLN A 312 15.85 28.14 2.15
CA GLN A 312 16.78 28.30 3.28
C GLN A 312 17.73 27.10 3.48
N TYR A 313 17.31 25.92 3.06
CA TYR A 313 18.06 24.67 3.21
C TYR A 313 18.62 24.17 1.87
N ASP A 314 18.75 25.05 0.87
CA ASP A 314 19.36 24.77 -0.44
C ASP A 314 18.77 23.58 -1.22
N GLN A 315 17.46 23.32 -1.05
CA GLN A 315 16.74 22.25 -1.72
C GLN A 315 16.27 22.68 -3.12
N LEU A 316 17.23 22.93 -4.01
CA LEU A 316 17.01 23.55 -5.33
C LEU A 316 15.93 22.85 -6.17
N ASN A 317 15.92 21.52 -6.19
CA ASN A 317 14.94 20.74 -6.94
C ASN A 317 13.50 20.95 -6.43
N ILE A 318 13.32 21.12 -5.12
CA ILE A 318 12.02 21.41 -4.51
C ILE A 318 11.63 22.87 -4.75
N VAL A 319 12.57 23.81 -4.67
CA VAL A 319 12.31 25.22 -5.02
C VAL A 319 11.81 25.33 -6.46
N GLN A 320 12.50 24.69 -7.41
CA GLN A 320 12.09 24.67 -8.82
C GLN A 320 10.70 24.05 -9.00
N TYR A 321 10.44 22.92 -8.33
CA TYR A 321 9.15 22.25 -8.41
C TYR A 321 8.01 23.09 -7.79
N LEU A 322 8.20 23.65 -6.60
CA LEU A 322 7.19 24.48 -5.94
C LEU A 322 6.87 25.73 -6.75
N ILE A 323 7.88 26.39 -7.34
CA ILE A 323 7.67 27.52 -8.25
C ILE A 323 6.91 27.08 -9.51
N SER A 324 7.21 25.91 -10.08
CA SER A 324 6.53 25.43 -11.30
C SER A 324 5.06 25.09 -11.07
N VAL A 325 4.68 24.69 -9.84
CA VAL A 325 3.28 24.49 -9.43
C VAL A 325 2.62 25.76 -8.85
N GLY A 326 3.27 26.91 -9.03
CA GLY A 326 2.73 28.23 -8.70
C GLY A 326 2.77 28.58 -7.21
N ALA A 327 3.75 28.09 -6.46
CA ALA A 327 3.96 28.53 -5.08
C ALA A 327 4.42 30.00 -5.05
N ASN A 328 3.88 30.79 -4.11
CA ASN A 328 4.17 32.21 -4.03
C ASN A 328 5.58 32.47 -3.48
N LYS A 329 6.37 33.25 -4.22
CA LYS A 329 7.75 33.63 -3.87
C LYS A 329 7.82 34.72 -2.78
N GLU A 330 6.76 35.49 -2.59
CA GLU A 330 6.76 36.71 -1.77
C GLU A 330 6.11 36.55 -0.38
N THR A 331 5.45 35.42 -0.08
CA THR A 331 4.73 35.17 1.19
C THR A 331 5.50 34.38 2.22
#